data_AF-A0A4R0ZFG2-F1
#
_entry.id   AF-A0A4R0ZFG2-F1
#
_cell.length_a   1.000
_cell.length_b   1.000
_cell.length_c   1.000
_cell.angle_alpha   90.00
_cell.angle_beta   90.00
_cell.angle_gamma   90.00
#
_symmetry.space_group_name_H-M   'P 1'
#
loop_
_entity.id
_entity.type
_entity.pdbx_description
1 polymer ?
#
loop_
_entity_poly.entity_id
_entity_poly.type
_entity_poly.pdbx_seq_one_letter_code
_entity_poly.pdbx_strand_id
1 'polypeptide(L)'
;MHNGTFIRKMTRMQNVQRWDEYAPHYHDNAASHSFRVAVFSLIAAYYEENNGRDVNLLDVLGKALFHDMNEVQTGPIMHRTKKEPTLKEHIERMERTASLGLVDLLSQSLRPHFYRFLVEAEDDSFEGRIVDGIDSFDAMLFVRREVAHGSPHFVEKLKEMKAMLRNHPLESVRWLYEQVETETDVATFIENVMRMDSVRRWKGRFNTIDDNDAIHGFRAAALGLFSGLLEREKYGVEVDVAELTARLLCHDLVEGVTGDVLGPVKHSTAETGAAFEAYERAESEALLSLLPEYMQPAFRRYMADSKDATYEGSLVDMMDKLDALIKMNMERKMNGAEYEVTYREQLRKVQSRYENPSMIFFLAYILHDLDYVTS
;
A
#
# COMPACT_ATOMS: atom_id res chain seq x y z
N MET A 1 20.40 14.89 3.92
CA MET A 1 19.40 13.88 3.52
C MET A 1 18.73 13.38 4.78
N HIS A 2 17.41 13.32 4.78
CA HIS A 2 16.58 13.02 5.94
C HIS A 2 15.64 11.85 5.62
N ASN A 3 16.19 10.79 5.00
CA ASN A 3 15.42 9.62 4.58
C ASN A 3 14.64 9.01 5.76
N GLY A 4 15.19 9.02 6.99
CA GLY A 4 14.43 8.55 8.15
C GLY A 4 13.22 9.41 8.50
N THR A 5 13.30 10.73 8.26
CA THR A 5 12.13 11.61 8.39
C THR A 5 11.09 11.33 7.29
N PHE A 6 11.53 11.02 6.07
CA PHE A 6 10.62 10.60 5.00
C PHE A 6 9.89 9.29 5.36
N ILE A 7 10.62 8.25 5.75
CA ILE A 7 10.05 6.97 6.18
C ILE A 7 9.12 7.15 7.38
N ARG A 8 9.48 7.99 8.36
CA ARG A 8 8.60 8.32 9.49
C ARG A 8 7.31 9.02 9.06
N LYS A 9 7.34 9.86 8.03
CA LYS A 9 6.13 10.48 7.48
C LYS A 9 5.28 9.45 6.74
N MET A 10 5.92 8.57 5.97
CA MET A 10 5.25 7.47 5.27
C MET A 10 4.52 6.55 6.26
N THR A 11 5.17 6.13 7.36
CA THR A 11 4.50 5.29 8.38
C THR A 11 3.36 5.99 9.10
N ARG A 12 3.33 7.33 9.11
CA ARG A 12 2.24 8.11 9.72
C ARG A 12 1.00 8.23 8.85
N MET A 13 1.03 7.79 7.58
CA MET A 13 -0.17 7.73 6.74
C MET A 13 -1.27 6.87 7.37
N GLN A 14 -0.90 5.82 8.13
CA GLN A 14 -1.87 5.00 8.87
C GLN A 14 -2.65 5.77 9.97
N ASN A 15 -2.14 6.93 10.38
CA ASN A 15 -2.77 7.79 11.38
C ASN A 15 -3.65 8.89 10.75
N VAL A 16 -3.59 9.07 9.43
CA VAL A 16 -4.44 10.02 8.71
C VAL A 16 -5.76 9.33 8.43
N GLN A 17 -6.74 9.56 9.29
CA GLN A 17 -8.07 8.97 9.14
C GLN A 17 -8.81 9.58 7.95
N ARG A 18 -9.56 8.76 7.24
CA ARG A 18 -10.44 9.16 6.15
C ARG A 18 -11.89 8.98 6.58
N TRP A 19 -12.77 9.86 6.09
CA TRP A 19 -14.23 9.83 6.32
C TRP A 19 -14.72 10.12 7.75
N ASP A 20 -13.84 10.44 8.70
CA ASP A 20 -14.18 10.71 10.11
C ASP A 20 -15.32 11.73 10.30
N GLU A 21 -15.46 12.69 9.39
CA GLU A 21 -16.51 13.71 9.44
C GLU A 21 -17.93 13.14 9.23
N TYR A 22 -18.05 11.90 8.76
CA TYR A 22 -19.32 11.22 8.49
C TYR A 22 -19.61 10.05 9.45
N ALA A 23 -18.75 9.84 10.46
CA ALA A 23 -18.85 8.76 11.44
C ALA A 23 -19.10 7.38 10.78
N PRO A 24 -18.18 6.91 9.91
CA PRO A 24 -18.35 5.70 9.15
C PRO A 24 -18.38 4.47 10.07
N HIS A 25 -19.05 3.41 9.62
CA HIS A 25 -19.03 2.12 10.32
C HIS A 25 -17.67 1.44 10.19
N TYR A 26 -17.07 1.51 9.00
CA TYR A 26 -15.75 0.97 8.72
C TYR A 26 -14.67 2.05 8.93
N HIS A 27 -13.59 1.68 9.61
CA HIS A 27 -12.42 2.53 9.74
C HIS A 27 -11.61 2.52 8.44
N ASP A 28 -11.10 3.69 8.04
CA ASP A 28 -10.20 3.82 6.90
C ASP A 28 -9.14 4.89 7.17
N ASN A 29 -7.97 4.73 6.56
CA ASN A 29 -6.85 5.66 6.70
C ASN A 29 -6.07 5.76 5.39
N ALA A 30 -5.24 6.79 5.27
CA ALA A 30 -4.49 7.05 4.04
C ALA A 30 -3.56 5.89 3.64
N ALA A 31 -3.02 5.11 4.58
CA ALA A 31 -2.19 3.94 4.25
C ALA A 31 -3.03 2.80 3.64
N SER A 32 -4.12 2.39 4.29
CA SER A 32 -5.03 1.36 3.77
C SER A 32 -5.62 1.76 2.42
N HIS A 33 -6.01 3.02 2.27
CA HIS A 33 -6.48 3.57 1.01
C HIS A 33 -5.40 3.52 -0.09
N SER A 34 -4.19 4.03 0.17
CA SER A 34 -3.09 4.03 -0.81
C SER A 34 -2.69 2.61 -1.23
N PHE A 35 -2.78 1.63 -0.32
CA PHE A 35 -2.63 0.21 -0.66
C PHE A 35 -3.65 -0.25 -1.70
N ARG A 36 -4.94 0.02 -1.46
CA ARG A 36 -6.02 -0.38 -2.36
C ARG A 36 -5.92 0.32 -3.70
N VAL A 37 -5.62 1.62 -3.72
CA VAL A 37 -5.38 2.38 -4.94
C VAL A 37 -4.22 1.79 -5.74
N ALA A 38 -3.13 1.37 -5.09
CA ALA A 38 -2.01 0.74 -5.79
C ALA A 38 -2.37 -0.64 -6.38
N VAL A 39 -3.09 -1.49 -5.64
CA VAL A 39 -3.54 -2.80 -6.15
C VAL A 39 -4.53 -2.64 -7.31
N PHE A 40 -5.51 -1.74 -7.20
CA PHE A 40 -6.48 -1.53 -8.27
C PHE A 40 -5.87 -0.83 -9.49
N SER A 41 -4.88 0.04 -9.29
CA SER A 41 -4.11 0.65 -10.37
C SER A 41 -3.24 -0.37 -11.10
N LEU A 42 -2.68 -1.36 -10.39
CA LEU A 42 -1.99 -2.51 -11.00
C LEU A 42 -2.94 -3.30 -11.92
N ILE A 43 -4.15 -3.61 -11.45
CA ILE A 43 -5.16 -4.29 -12.28
C ILE A 43 -5.54 -3.44 -13.50
N ALA A 44 -5.76 -2.13 -13.31
CA ALA A 44 -6.07 -1.20 -14.39
C ALA A 44 -4.93 -1.12 -15.42
N ALA A 45 -3.67 -1.08 -14.98
CA ALA A 45 -2.50 -1.09 -15.85
C ALA A 45 -2.47 -2.34 -16.73
N TYR A 46 -2.65 -3.54 -16.14
CA TYR A 46 -2.72 -4.78 -16.91
C TYR A 46 -3.89 -4.80 -17.91
N TYR A 47 -5.03 -4.23 -17.54
CA TYR A 47 -6.15 -4.09 -18.47
C TYR A 47 -5.77 -3.23 -19.67
N GLU A 48 -5.14 -2.07 -19.45
CA GLU A 48 -4.72 -1.17 -20.52
C GLU A 48 -3.62 -1.78 -21.40
N GLU A 49 -2.66 -2.50 -20.80
CA GLU A 49 -1.61 -3.25 -21.53
C GLU A 49 -2.21 -4.32 -22.44
N ASN A 50 -3.19 -5.09 -21.94
CA ASN A 50 -3.89 -6.09 -22.74
C ASN A 50 -4.69 -5.45 -23.90
N ASN A 51 -5.03 -4.17 -23.81
CA ASN A 51 -5.66 -3.39 -24.87
C ASN A 51 -4.65 -2.62 -25.74
N GLY A 52 -3.35 -2.97 -25.65
CA GLY A 52 -2.30 -2.48 -26.55
C GLY A 52 -1.72 -1.12 -26.17
N ARG A 53 -1.94 -0.64 -24.94
CA ARG A 53 -1.24 0.53 -24.42
C ARG A 53 0.07 0.15 -23.76
N ASP A 54 1.06 1.01 -23.87
CA ASP A 54 2.30 0.91 -23.11
C ASP A 54 2.10 1.69 -21.80
N VAL A 55 2.24 1.02 -20.65
CA VAL A 55 1.99 1.60 -19.33
C VAL A 55 3.26 1.53 -18.51
N ASN A 56 3.73 2.68 -18.00
CA ASN A 56 4.87 2.65 -17.09
C ASN A 56 4.42 2.20 -15.69
N LEU A 57 4.53 0.90 -15.42
CA LEU A 57 4.05 0.31 -14.18
C LEU A 57 4.74 0.88 -12.93
N LEU A 58 6.03 1.23 -13.01
CA LEU A 58 6.74 1.87 -11.89
C LEU A 58 6.12 3.24 -11.55
N ASP A 59 5.78 4.03 -12.58
CA ASP A 59 5.15 5.33 -12.37
C ASP A 59 3.72 5.16 -11.82
N VAL A 60 2.93 4.20 -12.32
CA VAL A 60 1.59 3.91 -11.77
C VAL A 60 1.67 3.54 -10.28
N LEU A 61 2.52 2.56 -9.92
CA LEU A 61 2.63 2.07 -8.56
C LEU A 61 3.21 3.13 -7.61
N GLY A 62 4.21 3.88 -8.07
CA GLY A 62 4.80 4.97 -7.29
C GLY A 62 3.80 6.09 -7.03
N LYS A 63 3.08 6.56 -8.07
CA LYS A 63 2.03 7.57 -7.92
C LYS A 63 0.92 7.07 -6.99
N ALA A 64 0.40 5.87 -7.19
CA ALA A 64 -0.67 5.29 -6.37
C ALA A 64 -0.31 5.17 -4.89
N LEU A 65 0.90 4.69 -4.56
CA LEU A 65 1.34 4.57 -3.17
C LEU A 65 1.49 5.92 -2.47
N PHE A 66 1.88 6.98 -3.20
CA PHE A 66 2.32 8.22 -2.58
C PHE A 66 1.41 9.44 -2.82
N HIS A 67 0.33 9.32 -3.61
CA HIS A 67 -0.55 10.44 -3.98
C HIS A 67 -1.08 11.22 -2.76
N ASP A 68 -1.47 10.51 -1.70
CA ASP A 68 -2.02 11.08 -0.47
C ASP A 68 -1.00 11.37 0.63
N MET A 69 0.30 11.19 0.37
CA MET A 69 1.33 11.29 1.42
C MET A 69 1.48 12.73 1.97
N ASN A 70 1.12 13.74 1.18
CA ASN A 70 1.10 15.15 1.59
C ASN A 70 0.15 15.41 2.78
N GLU A 71 -0.91 14.62 2.94
CA GLU A 71 -1.90 14.77 4.01
C GLU A 71 -1.32 14.53 5.41
N VAL A 72 -0.19 13.82 5.51
CA VAL A 72 0.57 13.69 6.77
C VAL A 72 1.09 15.04 7.27
N GLN A 73 1.22 16.03 6.38
CA GLN A 73 1.65 17.39 6.73
C GLN A 73 0.50 18.38 6.82
N THR A 74 -0.43 18.33 5.87
CA THR A 74 -1.55 19.29 5.79
C THR A 74 -2.72 18.91 6.70
N GLY A 75 -2.79 17.65 7.11
CA GLY A 75 -4.00 17.02 7.61
C GLY A 75 -5.00 16.76 6.46
N PRO A 76 -6.03 15.94 6.72
CA PRO A 76 -7.11 15.73 5.76
C PRO A 76 -7.91 17.04 5.63
N ILE A 77 -7.99 17.58 4.42
CA ILE A 77 -8.77 18.78 4.14
C ILE A 77 -10.10 18.36 3.53
N MET A 78 -11.19 18.79 4.16
CA MET A 78 -12.54 18.45 3.70
C MET A 78 -12.73 18.76 2.21
N HIS A 79 -13.31 17.82 1.47
CA HIS A 79 -13.58 17.96 0.04
C HIS A 79 -14.37 19.23 -0.30
N ARG A 80 -15.35 19.62 0.54
CA ARG A 80 -16.08 20.90 0.38
C ARG A 80 -15.15 22.12 0.46
N THR A 81 -14.16 22.08 1.35
CA THR A 81 -13.16 23.14 1.51
C THR A 81 -12.20 23.18 0.33
N LYS A 82 -11.76 22.01 -0.17
CA LYS A 82 -10.94 21.92 -1.40
C LYS A 82 -11.66 22.53 -2.62
N LYS A 83 -12.99 22.41 -2.71
CA LYS A 83 -13.82 22.95 -3.81
C LYS A 83 -14.26 24.41 -3.64
N GLU A 84 -14.00 25.04 -2.50
CA GLU A 84 -14.40 26.43 -2.28
C GLU A 84 -13.56 27.38 -3.18
N PRO A 85 -14.17 28.17 -4.09
CA PRO A 85 -13.43 28.93 -5.11
C PRO A 85 -12.38 29.89 -4.55
N THR A 86 -12.59 30.41 -3.35
CA THR A 86 -11.66 31.34 -2.68
C THR A 86 -10.46 30.66 -2.04
N LEU A 87 -10.54 29.35 -1.78
CA LEU A 87 -9.50 28.58 -1.09
C LEU A 87 -8.79 27.59 -2.02
N LYS A 88 -9.42 27.19 -3.13
CA LYS A 88 -8.94 26.14 -4.04
C LYS A 88 -7.46 26.33 -4.42
N GLU A 89 -7.11 27.45 -5.05
CA GLU A 89 -5.74 27.72 -5.50
C GLU A 89 -4.73 27.76 -4.34
N HIS A 90 -5.16 28.24 -3.17
CA HIS A 90 -4.32 28.29 -1.98
C HIS A 90 -4.05 26.90 -1.40
N ILE A 91 -5.06 26.03 -1.40
CA ILE A 91 -4.96 24.64 -0.95
C ILE A 91 -4.07 23.85 -1.90
N GLU A 92 -4.31 23.95 -3.21
CA GLU A 92 -3.48 23.28 -4.23
C GLU A 92 -2.00 23.69 -4.10
N ARG A 93 -1.72 24.99 -3.88
CA ARG A 93 -0.36 25.47 -3.65
C ARG A 93 0.24 24.95 -2.35
N MET A 94 -0.56 24.83 -1.28
CA MET A 94 -0.12 24.29 0.00
C MET A 94 0.20 22.80 -0.10
N GLU A 95 -0.70 22.00 -0.67
CA GLU A 95 -0.51 20.57 -0.94
C GLU A 95 0.74 20.34 -1.78
N ARG A 96 0.92 21.11 -2.87
CA ARG A 96 2.14 21.06 -3.68
C ARG A 96 3.40 21.39 -2.89
N THR A 97 3.34 22.38 -2.00
CA THR A 97 4.48 22.74 -1.12
C THR A 97 4.80 21.63 -0.13
N ALA A 98 3.78 20.96 0.42
CA ALA A 98 3.96 19.79 1.28
C ALA A 98 4.62 18.62 0.53
N SER A 99 4.18 18.32 -0.68
CA SER A 99 4.80 17.28 -1.54
C SER A 99 6.25 17.62 -1.88
N LEU A 100 6.58 18.86 -2.25
CA LEU A 100 7.96 19.29 -2.47
C LEU A 100 8.82 19.12 -1.21
N GLY A 101 8.28 19.48 -0.05
CA GLY A 101 8.94 19.30 1.23
C GLY A 101 9.22 17.82 1.54
N LEU A 102 8.36 16.89 1.11
CA LEU A 102 8.61 15.45 1.21
C LEU A 102 9.76 15.00 0.29
N VAL A 103 9.77 15.47 -0.96
CA VAL A 103 10.84 15.17 -1.94
C VAL A 103 12.20 15.64 -1.41
N ASP A 104 12.26 16.82 -0.79
CA ASP A 104 13.51 17.38 -0.27
C ASP A 104 14.14 16.57 0.87
N LEU A 105 13.36 15.73 1.55
CA LEU A 105 13.89 14.81 2.58
C LEU A 105 14.77 13.71 1.97
N LEU A 106 14.54 13.36 0.71
CA LEU A 106 15.16 12.19 0.07
C LEU A 106 16.60 12.45 -0.39
N SER A 107 17.38 11.36 -0.49
CA SER A 107 18.67 11.32 -1.21
C SER A 107 18.54 11.89 -2.62
N GLN A 108 19.55 12.61 -3.10
CA GLN A 108 19.52 13.25 -4.43
C GLN A 108 19.19 12.28 -5.57
N SER A 109 19.67 11.04 -5.52
CA SER A 109 19.40 10.00 -6.52
C SER A 109 17.93 9.57 -6.59
N LEU A 110 17.16 9.75 -5.51
CA LEU A 110 15.76 9.35 -5.43
C LEU A 110 14.80 10.49 -5.78
N ARG A 111 15.23 11.75 -5.65
CA ARG A 111 14.36 12.91 -5.83
C ARG A 111 13.65 12.98 -7.18
N PRO A 112 14.28 12.65 -8.33
CA PRO A 112 13.58 12.68 -9.62
C PRO A 112 12.39 11.72 -9.67
N HIS A 113 12.55 10.50 -9.14
CA HIS A 113 11.49 9.50 -9.08
C HIS A 113 10.35 9.96 -8.16
N PHE A 114 10.69 10.35 -6.93
CA PHE A 114 9.69 10.76 -5.94
C PHE A 114 9.04 12.11 -6.26
N TYR A 115 9.66 12.97 -7.05
CA TYR A 115 8.99 14.16 -7.59
C TYR A 115 7.78 13.74 -8.43
N ARG A 116 7.94 12.76 -9.33
CA ARG A 116 6.83 12.21 -10.11
C ARG A 116 5.77 11.56 -9.22
N PHE A 117 6.18 10.81 -8.19
CA PHE A 117 5.26 10.07 -7.33
C PHE A 117 4.49 10.93 -6.33
N LEU A 118 5.02 12.08 -5.92
CA LEU A 118 4.44 12.93 -4.86
C LEU A 118 3.87 14.26 -5.37
N VAL A 119 4.51 14.86 -6.39
CA VAL A 119 4.16 16.19 -6.90
C VAL A 119 3.29 16.06 -8.15
N GLU A 120 3.50 15.01 -8.94
CA GLU A 120 2.81 14.73 -10.20
C GLU A 120 1.96 13.45 -10.10
N ALA A 121 1.51 13.11 -8.90
CA ALA A 121 0.82 11.86 -8.61
C ALA A 121 -0.47 11.67 -9.43
N GLU A 122 -1.23 12.76 -9.59
CA GLU A 122 -2.51 12.80 -10.30
C GLU A 122 -2.45 13.87 -11.42
N ASP A 123 -1.35 13.87 -12.17
CA ASP A 123 -1.16 14.76 -13.31
C ASP A 123 -1.93 14.27 -14.56
N ASP A 124 -1.83 15.04 -15.65
CA ASP A 124 -2.46 14.70 -16.93
C ASP A 124 -1.77 13.53 -17.68
N SER A 125 -0.72 12.91 -17.11
CA SER A 125 -0.09 11.72 -17.70
C SER A 125 -1.08 10.56 -17.73
N PHE A 126 -0.82 9.57 -18.58
CA PHE A 126 -1.70 8.40 -18.63
C PHE A 126 -1.75 7.67 -17.28
N GLU A 127 -0.59 7.50 -16.65
CA GLU A 127 -0.44 6.92 -15.32
C GLU A 127 -1.10 7.76 -14.23
N GLY A 128 -0.97 9.10 -14.27
CA GLY A 128 -1.64 10.00 -13.33
C GLY A 128 -3.16 9.90 -13.41
N ARG A 129 -3.69 9.83 -14.63
CA ARG A 129 -5.14 9.65 -14.86
C ARG A 129 -5.65 8.27 -14.45
N ILE A 130 -4.82 7.22 -14.50
CA ILE A 130 -5.17 5.91 -13.92
C ILE A 130 -5.34 6.08 -12.41
N VAL A 131 -4.36 6.69 -11.73
CA VAL A 131 -4.39 6.86 -10.27
C VAL A 131 -5.60 7.70 -9.83
N ASP A 132 -5.85 8.85 -10.45
CA ASP A 132 -7.02 9.72 -10.16
C ASP A 132 -8.37 8.97 -10.31
N GLY A 133 -8.50 8.22 -11.41
CA GLY A 133 -9.70 7.41 -11.65
C GLY A 133 -9.86 6.26 -10.65
N ILE A 134 -8.75 5.68 -10.19
CA ILE A 134 -8.73 4.58 -9.22
C ILE A 134 -8.93 5.06 -7.78
N ASP A 135 -8.42 6.22 -7.39
CA ASP A 135 -8.76 6.85 -6.10
C ASP A 135 -10.28 7.02 -5.99
N SER A 136 -10.88 7.58 -7.03
CA SER A 136 -12.33 7.71 -7.13
C SER A 136 -13.07 6.36 -7.11
N PHE A 137 -12.51 5.31 -7.71
CA PHE A 137 -13.06 3.96 -7.69
C PHE A 137 -13.00 3.34 -6.29
N ASP A 138 -11.86 3.44 -5.59
CA ASP A 138 -11.69 2.96 -4.22
C ASP A 138 -12.66 3.67 -3.26
N ALA A 139 -12.77 5.00 -3.38
CA ALA A 139 -13.72 5.75 -2.59
C ALA A 139 -15.17 5.32 -2.87
N MET A 140 -15.53 4.91 -4.10
CA MET A 140 -16.85 4.35 -4.39
C MET A 140 -17.05 2.99 -3.69
N LEU A 141 -16.03 2.13 -3.66
CA LEU A 141 -16.09 0.85 -2.95
C LEU A 141 -16.31 1.04 -1.46
N PHE A 142 -15.58 1.98 -0.84
CA PHE A 142 -15.79 2.33 0.56
C PHE A 142 -17.22 2.81 0.81
N VAL A 143 -17.71 3.76 0.01
CA VAL A 143 -19.07 4.29 0.14
C VAL A 143 -20.12 3.21 -0.11
N ARG A 144 -19.92 2.30 -1.07
CA ARG A 144 -20.81 1.16 -1.32
C ARG A 144 -20.90 0.25 -0.10
N ARG A 145 -19.77 -0.02 0.56
CA ARG A 145 -19.68 -0.81 1.79
C ARG A 145 -20.42 -0.12 2.95
N GLU A 146 -20.32 1.20 3.08
CA GLU A 146 -21.03 2.00 4.09
C GLU A 146 -22.55 2.07 3.86
N VAL A 147 -23.03 2.13 2.61
CA VAL A 147 -24.46 2.16 2.29
C VAL A 147 -25.20 0.93 2.84
N ALA A 148 -24.52 -0.22 2.93
CA ALA A 148 -25.09 -1.43 3.54
C ALA A 148 -25.50 -1.24 5.02
N HIS A 149 -24.96 -0.21 5.70
CA HIS A 149 -25.24 0.12 7.10
C HIS A 149 -26.13 1.36 7.29
N GLY A 150 -26.66 1.95 6.21
CA GLY A 150 -27.83 2.82 6.28
C GLY A 150 -27.60 4.34 6.49
N SER A 151 -26.42 4.88 6.17
CA SER A 151 -26.19 6.34 6.20
C SER A 151 -26.79 7.05 4.96
N PRO A 152 -27.72 8.01 5.12
CA PRO A 152 -28.28 8.77 3.99
C PRO A 152 -27.23 9.55 3.19
N HIS A 153 -26.16 10.02 3.84
CA HIS A 153 -25.06 10.72 3.18
C HIS A 153 -24.37 9.80 2.15
N PHE A 154 -24.02 8.58 2.57
CA PHE A 154 -23.35 7.62 1.70
C PHE A 154 -24.25 7.13 0.57
N VAL A 155 -25.58 7.07 0.75
CA VAL A 155 -26.52 6.74 -0.33
C VAL A 155 -26.45 7.75 -1.47
N GLU A 156 -26.49 9.05 -1.17
CA GLU A 156 -26.40 10.07 -2.22
C GLU A 156 -25.00 10.15 -2.82
N LYS A 157 -23.96 9.99 -1.97
CA LYS A 157 -22.57 9.96 -2.45
C LYS A 157 -22.35 8.80 -3.42
N LEU A 158 -22.90 7.62 -3.14
CA LEU A 158 -22.80 6.46 -4.02
C LEU A 158 -23.40 6.75 -5.40
N LYS A 159 -24.56 7.41 -5.46
CA LYS A 159 -25.19 7.77 -6.76
C LYS A 159 -24.31 8.72 -7.57
N GLU A 160 -23.73 9.74 -6.92
CA GLU A 160 -22.79 10.67 -7.56
C GLU A 160 -21.58 9.93 -8.15
N MET A 161 -20.95 9.08 -7.35
CA MET A 161 -19.74 8.36 -7.75
C MET A 161 -20.01 7.33 -8.85
N LYS A 162 -21.12 6.59 -8.76
CA LYS A 162 -21.55 5.67 -9.83
C LYS A 162 -21.76 6.39 -11.16
N ALA A 163 -22.38 7.58 -11.14
CA ALA A 163 -22.62 8.35 -12.36
C ALA A 163 -21.32 8.85 -13.00
N MET A 164 -20.36 9.27 -12.17
CA MET A 164 -19.03 9.69 -12.61
C MET A 164 -18.23 8.52 -13.18
N LEU A 165 -18.10 7.40 -12.45
CA LEU A 165 -17.29 6.25 -12.84
C LEU A 165 -17.82 5.55 -14.10
N ARG A 166 -19.15 5.45 -14.24
CA ARG A 166 -19.78 4.89 -15.44
C ARG A 166 -19.36 5.61 -16.73
N ASN A 167 -19.13 6.92 -16.64
CA ASN A 167 -18.77 7.77 -17.78
C ASN A 167 -17.29 8.22 -17.72
N HIS A 168 -16.48 7.59 -16.88
CA HIS A 168 -15.07 7.96 -16.74
C HIS A 168 -14.34 7.81 -18.09
N PRO A 169 -13.41 8.69 -18.48
CA PRO A 169 -12.78 8.63 -19.80
C PRO A 169 -11.88 7.40 -20.03
N LEU A 170 -11.28 6.83 -18.98
CA LEU A 170 -10.44 5.63 -19.09
C LEU A 170 -11.26 4.34 -19.15
N GLU A 171 -10.86 3.42 -20.05
CA GLU A 171 -11.53 2.14 -20.26
C GLU A 171 -11.37 1.20 -19.07
N SER A 172 -10.16 1.09 -18.51
CA SER A 172 -9.87 0.32 -17.30
C SER A 172 -10.76 0.68 -16.11
N VAL A 173 -10.97 1.98 -15.85
CA VAL A 173 -11.81 2.45 -14.75
C VAL A 173 -13.28 2.09 -14.97
N ARG A 174 -13.79 2.27 -16.20
CA ARG A 174 -15.16 1.85 -16.54
C ARG A 174 -15.31 0.33 -16.42
N TRP A 175 -14.30 -0.42 -16.84
CA TRP A 175 -14.29 -1.88 -16.75
C TRP A 175 -14.33 -2.36 -15.31
N LEU A 176 -13.49 -1.82 -14.41
CA LEU A 176 -13.51 -2.13 -12.97
C LEU A 176 -14.86 -1.78 -12.33
N TYR A 177 -15.41 -0.61 -12.65
CA TYR A 177 -16.76 -0.22 -12.24
C TYR A 177 -17.79 -1.26 -12.68
N GLU A 178 -17.75 -1.70 -13.94
CA GLU A 178 -18.69 -2.68 -14.48
C GLU A 178 -18.54 -4.06 -13.82
N GLN A 179 -17.31 -4.50 -13.51
CA GLN A 179 -17.09 -5.75 -12.76
C GLN A 179 -17.84 -5.73 -11.43
N VAL A 180 -17.72 -4.64 -10.68
CA VAL A 180 -18.36 -4.46 -9.37
C VAL A 180 -19.88 -4.31 -9.46
N GLU A 181 -20.39 -3.63 -10.49
CA GLU A 181 -21.84 -3.49 -10.68
C GLU A 181 -22.52 -4.78 -11.13
N THR A 182 -21.78 -5.65 -11.83
CA THR A 182 -22.30 -6.94 -12.34
C THR A 182 -21.91 -8.13 -11.47
N GLU A 183 -21.18 -7.90 -10.37
CA GLU A 183 -20.80 -8.90 -9.37
C GLU A 183 -20.05 -10.11 -9.98
N THR A 184 -19.06 -9.81 -10.85
CA THR A 184 -18.23 -10.85 -11.49
C THR A 184 -17.22 -11.47 -10.52
N ASP A 185 -16.50 -12.49 -11.00
CA ASP A 185 -15.36 -13.06 -10.26
C ASP A 185 -14.31 -11.99 -9.90
N VAL A 186 -14.05 -11.04 -10.81
CA VAL A 186 -13.15 -9.91 -10.54
C VAL A 186 -13.68 -9.03 -9.41
N ALA A 187 -15.00 -8.84 -9.29
CA ALA A 187 -15.58 -8.14 -8.15
C ALA A 187 -15.31 -8.90 -6.84
N THR A 188 -15.34 -10.23 -6.86
CA THR A 188 -14.99 -11.05 -5.70
C THR A 188 -13.52 -10.88 -5.31
N PHE A 189 -12.60 -10.79 -6.28
CA PHE A 189 -11.19 -10.44 -6.01
C PHE A 189 -11.07 -9.04 -5.40
N ILE A 190 -11.78 -8.05 -5.93
CA ILE A 190 -11.79 -6.67 -5.42
C ILE A 190 -12.32 -6.63 -3.98
N GLU A 191 -13.38 -7.36 -3.67
CA GLU A 191 -13.88 -7.50 -2.30
C GLU A 191 -12.85 -8.11 -1.36
N ASN A 192 -12.06 -9.08 -1.82
CA ASN A 192 -10.97 -9.63 -1.04
C ASN A 192 -9.91 -8.57 -0.71
N VAL A 193 -9.50 -7.75 -1.70
CA VAL A 193 -8.58 -6.62 -1.47
C VAL A 193 -9.19 -5.62 -0.47
N MET A 194 -10.48 -5.31 -0.58
CA MET A 194 -11.18 -4.44 0.38
C MET A 194 -11.19 -5.01 1.80
N ARG A 195 -11.24 -6.33 1.99
CA ARG A 195 -11.25 -6.98 3.31
C ARG A 195 -9.93 -6.88 4.05
N MET A 196 -8.82 -6.60 3.36
CA MET A 196 -7.48 -6.48 3.97
C MET A 196 -7.42 -5.42 5.09
N ASP A 197 -8.27 -4.38 5.05
CA ASP A 197 -8.35 -3.37 6.11
C ASP A 197 -8.99 -3.90 7.43
N SER A 198 -9.71 -5.01 7.35
CA SER A 198 -10.38 -5.67 8.47
C SER A 198 -9.56 -6.81 9.08
N VAL A 199 -8.54 -7.30 8.37
CA VAL A 199 -7.65 -8.35 8.87
C VAL A 199 -6.61 -7.74 9.80
N ARG A 200 -6.92 -7.77 11.10
CA ARG A 200 -6.03 -7.24 12.14
C ARG A 200 -4.77 -8.07 12.29
N ARG A 201 -3.62 -7.41 12.38
CA ARG A 201 -2.31 -8.01 12.66
C ARG A 201 -1.99 -7.97 14.15
N TRP A 202 -0.97 -8.74 14.57
CA TRP A 202 -0.47 -8.75 15.95
C TRP A 202 -1.53 -9.13 16.99
N LYS A 203 -2.48 -10.00 16.61
CA LYS A 203 -3.49 -10.54 17.52
C LYS A 203 -2.82 -11.24 18.71
N GLY A 204 -3.49 -11.22 19.87
CA GLY A 204 -2.97 -11.85 21.09
C GLY A 204 -1.90 -11.03 21.84
N ARG A 205 -1.55 -9.84 21.37
CA ARG A 205 -0.70 -8.86 22.07
C ARG A 205 -1.49 -7.61 22.42
N PHE A 206 -1.05 -6.86 23.43
CA PHE A 206 -1.56 -5.52 23.69
C PHE A 206 -0.87 -4.52 22.76
N ASN A 207 -1.62 -4.00 21.77
CA ASN A 207 -1.12 -3.06 20.77
C ASN A 207 -1.53 -1.64 21.14
N THR A 208 -0.60 -0.69 21.07
CA THR A 208 -0.88 0.75 21.24
C THR A 208 -1.10 1.47 19.91
N ILE A 209 -0.73 0.81 18.81
CA ILE A 209 -0.84 1.33 17.46
C ILE A 209 -1.58 0.26 16.64
N ASP A 210 -2.70 0.62 16.02
CA ASP A 210 -3.43 -0.32 15.18
C ASP A 210 -2.64 -0.68 13.91
N ASP A 211 -2.81 -1.91 13.45
CA ASP A 211 -2.16 -2.46 12.25
C ASP A 211 -3.09 -3.53 11.63
N ASN A 212 -3.23 -3.50 10.31
CA ASN A 212 -3.99 -4.46 9.52
C ASN A 212 -3.19 -4.80 8.25
N ASP A 213 -3.63 -5.80 7.49
CA ASP A 213 -2.86 -6.26 6.33
C ASP A 213 -2.82 -5.23 5.19
N ALA A 214 -3.82 -4.34 5.06
CA ALA A 214 -3.75 -3.23 4.11
C ALA A 214 -2.66 -2.21 4.49
N ILE A 215 -2.53 -1.86 5.78
CA ILE A 215 -1.47 -0.97 6.29
C ILE A 215 -0.10 -1.63 6.10
N HIS A 216 0.01 -2.92 6.42
CA HIS A 216 1.23 -3.69 6.21
C HIS A 216 1.61 -3.74 4.73
N GLY A 217 0.66 -4.07 3.85
CA GLY A 217 0.86 -4.12 2.40
C GLY A 217 1.32 -2.77 1.84
N PHE A 218 0.70 -1.67 2.26
CA PHE A 218 1.17 -0.32 1.93
C PHE A 218 2.62 -0.10 2.39
N ARG A 219 2.90 -0.32 3.67
CA ARG A 219 4.19 0.01 4.30
C ARG A 219 5.31 -0.84 3.71
N ALA A 220 5.07 -2.14 3.50
CA ALA A 220 6.00 -3.05 2.86
C ALA A 220 6.27 -2.66 1.40
N ALA A 221 5.24 -2.37 0.59
CA ALA A 221 5.40 -1.97 -0.81
C ALA A 221 6.11 -0.61 -0.96
N ALA A 222 5.77 0.38 -0.13
CA ALA A 222 6.42 1.69 -0.14
C ALA A 222 7.89 1.59 0.29
N LEU A 223 8.21 0.75 1.29
CA LEU A 223 9.60 0.44 1.67
C LEU A 223 10.35 -0.29 0.56
N GLY A 224 9.70 -1.22 -0.14
CA GLY A 224 10.26 -1.96 -1.26
C GLY A 224 10.56 -1.08 -2.46
N LEU A 225 9.64 -0.19 -2.84
CA LEU A 225 9.85 0.78 -3.90
C LEU A 225 11.02 1.71 -3.57
N PHE A 226 11.03 2.27 -2.34
CA PHE A 226 12.14 3.10 -1.86
C PHE A 226 13.47 2.34 -1.90
N SER A 227 13.50 1.11 -1.39
CA SER A 227 14.71 0.29 -1.28
C SER A 227 15.19 -0.18 -2.65
N GLY A 228 14.31 -0.61 -3.53
CA GLY A 228 14.62 -1.00 -4.90
C GLY A 228 15.19 0.15 -5.73
N LEU A 229 14.61 1.36 -5.61
CA LEU A 229 15.22 2.55 -6.21
C LEU A 229 16.58 2.87 -5.58
N LEU A 230 16.74 2.68 -4.28
CA LEU A 230 18.03 2.91 -3.64
C LEU A 230 19.10 1.92 -4.12
N GLU A 231 18.77 0.63 -4.20
CA GLU A 231 19.60 -0.44 -4.79
C GLU A 231 20.03 -0.06 -6.21
N ARG A 232 19.07 0.29 -7.07
CA ARG A 232 19.30 0.61 -8.47
C ARG A 232 20.08 1.90 -8.69
N GLU A 233 19.59 3.01 -8.13
CA GLU A 233 20.10 4.35 -8.45
C GLU A 233 21.39 4.70 -7.71
N LYS A 234 21.57 4.19 -6.47
CA LYS A 234 22.75 4.52 -5.66
C LYS A 234 23.82 3.43 -5.70
N TYR A 235 23.41 2.16 -5.73
CA TYR A 235 24.33 1.03 -5.63
C TYR A 235 24.53 0.29 -6.95
N GLY A 236 23.78 0.64 -8.01
CA GLY A 236 23.94 0.07 -9.35
C GLY A 236 23.51 -1.38 -9.44
N VAL A 237 22.64 -1.85 -8.53
CA VAL A 237 22.11 -3.21 -8.55
C VAL A 237 20.97 -3.29 -9.56
N GLU A 238 20.99 -4.29 -10.43
CA GLU A 238 19.87 -4.55 -11.34
C GLU A 238 18.68 -5.10 -10.55
N VAL A 239 17.63 -4.29 -10.43
CA VAL A 239 16.38 -4.63 -9.74
C VAL A 239 15.21 -4.14 -10.57
N ASP A 240 14.25 -5.02 -10.84
CA ASP A 240 12.95 -4.61 -11.34
C ASP A 240 12.09 -4.07 -10.17
N VAL A 241 12.10 -2.75 -10.02
CA VAL A 241 11.41 -2.06 -8.93
C VAL A 241 9.88 -2.14 -9.08
N ALA A 242 9.37 -2.19 -10.31
CA ALA A 242 7.92 -2.33 -10.54
C ALA A 242 7.45 -3.72 -10.11
N GLU A 243 8.17 -4.76 -10.54
CA GLU A 243 7.89 -6.13 -10.12
C GLU A 243 8.03 -6.31 -8.60
N LEU A 244 9.11 -5.81 -7.99
CA LEU A 244 9.28 -5.85 -6.53
C LEU A 244 8.10 -5.22 -5.79
N THR A 245 7.66 -4.05 -6.25
CA THR A 245 6.54 -3.32 -5.64
C THR A 245 5.23 -4.10 -5.80
N ALA A 246 4.95 -4.65 -6.98
CA ALA A 246 3.78 -5.47 -7.23
C ALA A 246 3.76 -6.75 -6.38
N ARG A 247 4.90 -7.44 -6.24
CA ARG A 247 5.04 -8.59 -5.32
C ARG A 247 4.70 -8.21 -3.89
N LEU A 248 5.21 -7.08 -3.39
CA LEU A 248 4.94 -6.62 -2.02
C LEU A 248 3.47 -6.22 -1.79
N LEU A 249 2.83 -5.60 -2.77
CA LEU A 249 1.40 -5.31 -2.72
C LEU A 249 0.54 -6.58 -2.65
N CYS A 250 0.99 -7.66 -3.30
CA CYS A 250 0.15 -8.84 -3.48
C CYS A 250 0.48 -10.01 -2.54
N HIS A 251 1.64 -10.00 -1.85
CA HIS A 251 2.16 -11.20 -1.17
C HIS A 251 1.23 -11.77 -0.08
N ASP A 252 0.48 -10.92 0.61
CA ASP A 252 -0.43 -11.31 1.69
C ASP A 252 -1.92 -11.18 1.27
N LEU A 253 -2.24 -10.97 -0.02
CA LEU A 253 -3.65 -10.84 -0.45
C LEU A 253 -4.51 -12.06 -0.12
N VAL A 254 -3.90 -13.24 0.00
CA VAL A 254 -4.58 -14.47 0.42
C VAL A 254 -5.13 -14.37 1.86
N GLU A 255 -4.54 -13.52 2.71
CA GLU A 255 -4.98 -13.30 4.10
C GLU A 255 -6.36 -12.63 4.18
N GLY A 256 -6.84 -11.99 3.11
CA GLY A 256 -8.22 -11.54 3.01
C GLY A 256 -9.24 -12.68 3.04
N VAL A 257 -8.83 -13.90 2.67
CA VAL A 257 -9.63 -15.13 2.73
C VAL A 257 -9.30 -15.92 4.00
N THR A 258 -8.02 -16.17 4.26
CA THR A 258 -7.58 -17.07 5.34
C THR A 258 -7.58 -16.39 6.71
N GLY A 259 -7.52 -15.06 6.73
CA GLY A 259 -7.13 -14.26 7.89
C GLY A 259 -5.63 -14.37 8.22
N ASP A 260 -5.11 -13.37 8.94
CA ASP A 260 -3.76 -13.43 9.54
C ASP A 260 -3.72 -14.48 10.67
N VAL A 261 -2.97 -15.56 10.43
CA VAL A 261 -2.72 -16.64 11.38
C VAL A 261 -1.47 -16.33 12.20
N LEU A 262 -1.60 -16.42 13.53
CA LEU A 262 -0.50 -16.15 14.45
C LEU A 262 0.76 -16.98 14.12
N GLY A 263 1.88 -16.28 13.89
CA GLY A 263 3.18 -16.91 13.60
C GLY A 263 3.58 -18.06 14.53
N PRO A 264 3.42 -17.96 15.87
CA PRO A 264 3.70 -19.08 16.78
C PRO A 264 2.85 -20.33 16.53
N VAL A 265 1.62 -20.17 16.02
CA VAL A 265 0.73 -21.28 15.65
C VAL A 265 1.20 -21.88 14.32
N LYS A 266 1.42 -21.03 13.31
CA LYS A 266 1.89 -21.42 11.96
C LYS A 266 3.20 -22.20 12.02
N HIS A 267 4.10 -21.86 12.96
CA HIS A 267 5.42 -22.48 13.09
C HIS A 267 5.57 -23.41 14.31
N SER A 268 4.45 -23.89 14.87
CA SER A 268 4.46 -24.75 16.06
C SER A 268 5.13 -26.12 15.80
N THR A 269 4.92 -26.69 14.61
CA THR A 269 5.59 -27.91 14.13
C THR A 269 5.84 -27.81 12.62
N ALA A 270 6.76 -28.64 12.09
CA ALA A 270 6.99 -28.70 10.65
C ALA A 270 5.76 -29.18 9.87
N GLU A 271 4.97 -30.10 10.45
CA GLU A 271 3.72 -30.60 9.86
C GLU A 271 2.66 -29.51 9.81
N THR A 272 2.48 -28.76 10.91
CA THR A 272 1.56 -27.63 10.97
C THR A 272 1.94 -26.54 9.96
N GLY A 273 3.24 -26.21 9.88
CA GLY A 273 3.73 -25.24 8.89
C GLY A 273 3.42 -25.66 7.46
N ALA A 274 3.74 -26.91 7.10
CA ALA A 274 3.47 -27.44 5.76
C ALA A 274 1.96 -27.47 5.43
N ALA A 275 1.10 -27.75 6.42
CA ALA A 275 -0.35 -27.74 6.24
C ALA A 275 -0.89 -26.33 5.96
N PHE A 276 -0.42 -25.31 6.71
CA PHE A 276 -0.79 -23.93 6.45
C PHE A 276 -0.27 -23.42 5.11
N GLU A 277 0.97 -23.76 4.74
CA GLU A 277 1.52 -23.40 3.42
C GLU A 277 0.73 -24.04 2.26
N ALA A 278 0.31 -25.30 2.41
CA ALA A 278 -0.52 -25.98 1.42
C ALA A 278 -1.91 -25.34 1.30
N TYR A 279 -2.50 -24.94 2.43
CA TYR A 279 -3.78 -24.24 2.48
C TYR A 279 -3.70 -22.85 1.84
N GLU A 280 -2.74 -22.01 2.26
CA GLU A 280 -2.52 -20.68 1.67
C GLU A 280 -2.23 -20.76 0.17
N ARG A 281 -1.49 -21.79 -0.29
CA ARG A 281 -1.30 -21.99 -1.72
C ARG A 281 -2.61 -22.30 -2.43
N ALA A 282 -3.43 -23.21 -1.90
CA ALA A 282 -4.72 -23.55 -2.51
C ALA A 282 -5.66 -22.34 -2.59
N GLU A 283 -5.73 -21.53 -1.51
CA GLU A 283 -6.53 -20.31 -1.49
C GLU A 283 -5.96 -19.22 -2.42
N SER A 284 -4.64 -19.13 -2.54
CA SER A 284 -3.99 -18.23 -3.51
C SER A 284 -4.36 -18.63 -4.94
N GLU A 285 -4.34 -19.93 -5.29
CA GLU A 285 -4.78 -20.41 -6.61
C GLU A 285 -6.26 -20.09 -6.88
N ALA A 286 -7.12 -20.28 -5.89
CA ALA A 286 -8.54 -19.95 -5.99
C ALA A 286 -8.74 -18.44 -6.22
N LEU A 287 -8.03 -17.60 -5.45
CA LEU A 287 -8.07 -16.15 -5.59
C LEU A 287 -7.53 -15.68 -6.96
N LEU A 288 -6.45 -16.30 -7.46
CA LEU A 288 -5.92 -16.04 -8.81
C LEU A 288 -6.92 -16.39 -9.91
N SER A 289 -7.69 -17.46 -9.75
CA SER A 289 -8.68 -17.88 -10.75
C SER A 289 -9.83 -16.88 -10.96
N LEU A 290 -10.00 -15.94 -10.02
CA LEU A 290 -10.99 -14.86 -10.12
C LEU A 290 -10.56 -13.72 -11.05
N LEU A 291 -9.27 -13.65 -11.42
CA LEU A 291 -8.76 -12.66 -12.36
C LEU A 291 -8.83 -13.16 -13.80
N PRO A 292 -8.90 -12.27 -14.80
CA PRO A 292 -8.85 -12.65 -16.21
C PRO A 292 -7.58 -13.45 -16.54
N GLU A 293 -7.69 -14.45 -17.43
CA GLU A 293 -6.59 -15.38 -17.76
C GLU A 293 -5.27 -14.68 -18.12
N TYR A 294 -5.33 -13.52 -18.79
CA TYR A 294 -4.12 -12.77 -19.18
C TYR A 294 -3.38 -12.13 -17.98
N MET A 295 -4.06 -11.88 -16.85
CA MET A 295 -3.45 -11.33 -15.64
C MET A 295 -2.86 -12.41 -14.73
N GLN A 296 -3.41 -13.63 -14.79
CA GLN A 296 -3.07 -14.70 -13.84
C GLN A 296 -1.57 -15.04 -13.78
N PRO A 297 -0.81 -15.10 -14.90
CA PRO A 297 0.63 -15.38 -14.82
C PRO A 297 1.41 -14.34 -14.02
N ALA A 298 1.09 -13.06 -14.19
CA ALA A 298 1.73 -11.97 -13.46
C ALA A 298 1.34 -12.01 -11.97
N PHE A 299 0.04 -12.07 -11.67
CA PHE A 299 -0.45 -12.11 -10.29
C PHE A 299 0.01 -13.35 -9.53
N ARG A 300 0.17 -14.51 -10.20
CA ARG A 300 0.78 -15.70 -9.60
C ARG A 300 2.17 -15.41 -9.08
N ARG A 301 2.98 -14.71 -9.89
CA ARG A 301 4.34 -14.28 -9.53
C ARG A 301 4.34 -13.27 -8.39
N TYR A 302 3.27 -12.46 -8.27
CA TYR A 302 3.12 -11.46 -7.21
C TYR A 302 2.53 -12.01 -5.91
N MET A 303 1.84 -13.14 -5.95
CA MET A 303 1.17 -13.75 -4.79
C MET A 303 1.90 -15.04 -4.37
N ALA A 304 1.64 -16.14 -5.08
CA ALA A 304 2.08 -17.48 -4.73
C ALA A 304 3.62 -17.63 -4.76
N ASP A 305 4.28 -16.95 -5.71
CA ASP A 305 5.74 -17.02 -5.91
C ASP A 305 6.46 -15.72 -5.49
N SER A 306 5.81 -14.88 -4.67
CA SER A 306 6.30 -13.55 -4.30
C SER A 306 7.71 -13.56 -3.68
N LYS A 307 8.02 -14.58 -2.87
CA LYS A 307 9.29 -14.78 -2.14
C LYS A 307 10.16 -15.91 -2.75
N ASP A 308 10.22 -15.99 -4.08
CA ASP A 308 11.07 -16.95 -4.81
C ASP A 308 12.60 -16.69 -4.62
N ALA A 309 13.43 -17.49 -5.28
CA ALA A 309 14.90 -17.42 -5.15
C ALA A 309 15.55 -16.26 -5.94
N THR A 310 14.76 -15.40 -6.59
CA THR A 310 15.29 -14.22 -7.30
C THR A 310 15.76 -13.15 -6.32
N TYR A 311 16.48 -12.14 -6.83
CA TYR A 311 16.89 -11.02 -5.98
C TYR A 311 15.66 -10.25 -5.46
N GLU A 312 14.67 -10.00 -6.33
CA GLU A 312 13.38 -9.41 -5.99
C GLU A 312 12.65 -10.24 -4.92
N GLY A 313 12.59 -11.57 -5.06
CA GLY A 313 11.99 -12.45 -4.06
C GLY A 313 12.68 -12.35 -2.68
N SER A 314 14.02 -12.24 -2.66
CA SER A 314 14.76 -11.97 -1.43
C SER A 314 14.44 -10.61 -0.82
N LEU A 315 14.25 -9.57 -1.66
CA LEU A 315 13.89 -8.23 -1.23
C LEU A 315 12.45 -8.20 -0.67
N VAL A 316 11.53 -9.02 -1.19
CA VAL A 316 10.17 -9.14 -0.64
C VAL A 316 10.21 -9.67 0.80
N ASP A 317 10.92 -10.78 1.04
CA ASP A 317 11.10 -11.33 2.39
C ASP A 317 11.82 -10.33 3.30
N MET A 318 12.83 -9.63 2.78
CA MET A 318 13.55 -8.59 3.50
C MET A 318 12.65 -7.44 3.95
N MET A 319 11.79 -6.92 3.05
CA MET A 319 10.88 -5.82 3.36
C MET A 319 9.79 -6.23 4.34
N ASP A 320 9.24 -7.44 4.25
CA ASP A 320 8.29 -7.99 5.24
C ASP A 320 8.91 -8.00 6.65
N LYS A 321 10.18 -8.44 6.80
CA LYS A 321 10.86 -8.41 8.12
C LYS A 321 11.22 -7.00 8.57
N LEU A 322 11.56 -6.12 7.62
CA LEU A 322 11.85 -4.72 7.92
C LEU A 322 10.60 -3.98 8.42
N ASP A 323 9.45 -4.25 7.80
CA ASP A 323 8.16 -3.70 8.19
C ASP A 323 7.79 -4.09 9.62
N ALA A 324 7.93 -5.38 9.94
CA ALA A 324 7.74 -5.88 11.30
C ALA A 324 8.70 -5.20 12.30
N LEU A 325 9.97 -4.99 11.93
CA LEU A 325 10.94 -4.27 12.76
C LEU A 325 10.51 -2.81 13.04
N ILE A 326 10.00 -2.10 12.03
CA ILE A 326 9.49 -0.72 12.17
C ILE A 326 8.26 -0.70 13.07
N LYS A 327 7.31 -1.60 12.87
CA LYS A 327 6.12 -1.71 13.71
C LYS A 327 6.47 -1.96 15.18
N MET A 328 7.37 -2.92 15.44
CA MET A 328 7.86 -3.20 16.79
C MET A 328 8.63 -2.01 17.40
N ASN A 329 9.36 -1.24 16.59
CA ASN A 329 10.02 -0.01 17.02
C ASN A 329 9.02 1.06 17.47
N MET A 330 7.94 1.23 16.72
CA MET A 330 6.89 2.17 17.07
C MET A 330 6.19 1.74 18.38
N GLU A 331 5.86 0.47 18.51
CA GLU A 331 5.21 -0.09 19.71
C GLU A 331 6.11 -0.04 20.96
N ARG A 332 7.38 -0.45 20.88
CA ARG A 332 8.26 -0.53 22.07
C ARG A 332 8.45 0.81 22.77
N LYS A 333 8.25 1.93 22.05
CA LYS A 333 8.33 3.28 22.62
C LYS A 333 7.16 3.62 23.53
N MET A 334 6.00 3.02 23.30
CA MET A 334 4.78 3.23 24.09
C MET A 334 4.49 2.04 25.02
N ASN A 335 4.89 0.84 24.61
CA ASN A 335 4.65 -0.43 25.29
C ASN A 335 5.90 -1.34 25.28
N GLY A 336 6.99 -0.85 25.87
CA GLY A 336 8.27 -1.56 25.89
C GLY A 336 8.23 -2.92 26.60
N ALA A 337 7.32 -3.11 27.57
CA ALA A 337 7.18 -4.38 28.29
C ALA A 337 6.76 -5.54 27.37
N GLU A 338 5.92 -5.26 26.37
CA GLU A 338 5.41 -6.26 25.42
C GLU A 338 6.37 -6.47 24.23
N TYR A 339 7.03 -5.40 23.77
CA TYR A 339 7.68 -5.34 22.47
C TYR A 339 9.22 -5.27 22.46
N GLU A 340 9.88 -4.97 23.57
CA GLU A 340 11.35 -4.77 23.56
C GLU A 340 12.11 -6.07 23.22
N VAL A 341 11.67 -7.23 23.72
CA VAL A 341 12.32 -8.52 23.46
C VAL A 341 12.18 -8.91 21.99
N THR A 342 10.95 -8.86 21.47
CA THR A 342 10.68 -9.23 20.07
C THR A 342 11.31 -8.26 19.08
N TYR A 343 11.37 -6.97 19.40
CA TYR A 343 12.12 -5.99 18.62
C TYR A 343 13.59 -6.38 18.49
N ARG A 344 14.26 -6.72 19.61
CA ARG A 344 15.68 -7.14 19.59
C ARG A 344 15.91 -8.45 18.85
N GLU A 345 14.95 -9.36 18.89
CA GLU A 345 14.99 -10.61 18.12
C GLU A 345 14.87 -10.35 16.62
N GLN A 346 13.91 -9.51 16.19
CA GLN A 346 13.79 -9.15 14.78
C GLN A 346 14.98 -8.33 14.30
N LEU A 347 15.51 -7.40 15.10
CA LEU A 347 16.69 -6.63 14.75
C LEU A 347 17.89 -7.56 14.49
N ARG A 348 18.13 -8.51 15.39
CA ARG A 348 19.20 -9.52 15.21
C ARG A 348 18.98 -10.35 13.95
N LYS A 349 17.75 -10.81 13.70
CA LYS A 349 17.39 -11.57 12.51
C LYS A 349 17.67 -10.79 11.23
N VAL A 350 17.26 -9.53 11.18
CA VAL A 350 17.49 -8.64 10.04
C VAL A 350 18.99 -8.41 9.83
N GLN A 351 19.73 -8.10 10.90
CA GLN A 351 21.18 -7.88 10.86
C GLN A 351 21.99 -9.11 10.43
N SER A 352 21.53 -10.33 10.77
CA SER A 352 22.29 -11.55 10.48
C SER A 352 21.94 -12.19 9.13
N ARG A 353 20.80 -11.84 8.54
CA ARG A 353 20.26 -12.54 7.36
C ARG A 353 20.40 -11.74 6.07
N TYR A 354 20.34 -10.41 6.13
CA TYR A 354 20.29 -9.57 4.95
C TYR A 354 21.50 -8.65 4.88
N GLU A 355 22.25 -8.76 3.78
CA GLU A 355 23.45 -7.96 3.49
C GLU A 355 23.22 -7.01 2.30
N ASN A 356 21.98 -6.90 1.83
CA ASN A 356 21.61 -6.04 0.71
C ASN A 356 22.02 -4.58 1.01
N PRO A 357 22.58 -3.84 0.03
CA PRO A 357 23.00 -2.44 0.21
C PRO A 357 21.92 -1.53 0.82
N SER A 358 20.67 -1.68 0.41
CA SER A 358 19.54 -0.92 0.95
C SER A 358 19.25 -1.25 2.42
N MET A 359 19.38 -2.51 2.83
CA MET A 359 19.22 -2.92 4.23
C MET A 359 20.33 -2.34 5.11
N ILE A 360 21.58 -2.47 4.67
CA ILE A 360 22.73 -1.89 5.39
C ILE A 360 22.52 -0.37 5.53
N PHE A 361 22.09 0.29 4.45
CA PHE A 361 21.76 1.71 4.48
C PHE A 361 20.63 2.01 5.47
N PHE A 362 19.55 1.22 5.48
CA PHE A 362 18.45 1.40 6.42
C PHE A 362 18.93 1.29 7.86
N LEU A 363 19.63 0.21 8.21
CA LEU A 363 20.10 -0.03 9.57
C LEU A 363 21.07 1.04 10.06
N ALA A 364 21.94 1.54 9.18
CA ALA A 364 22.95 2.55 9.54
C ALA A 364 22.37 3.96 9.70
N TYR A 365 21.41 4.35 8.86
CA TYR A 365 20.94 5.73 8.79
C TYR A 365 19.46 5.90 9.17
N ILE A 366 18.58 5.10 8.57
CA ILE A 366 17.13 5.27 8.74
C ILE A 366 16.67 4.75 10.11
N LEU A 367 17.09 3.55 10.53
CA LEU A 367 16.68 2.99 11.81
C LEU A 367 17.10 3.89 12.97
N HIS A 368 18.28 4.50 12.89
CA HIS A 368 18.75 5.48 13.87
C HIS A 368 17.81 6.69 13.95
N ASP A 369 17.46 7.29 12.81
CA ASP A 369 16.51 8.41 12.72
C ASP A 369 15.09 8.04 13.18
N LEU A 370 14.70 6.77 13.02
CA LEU A 370 13.43 6.27 13.51
C LEU A 370 13.49 6.08 15.02
N ASP A 371 14.57 5.51 15.58
CA ASP A 371 14.73 5.24 17.01
C ASP A 371 14.75 6.51 17.86
N TYR A 372 15.52 7.51 17.44
CA TYR A 372 15.63 8.78 18.16
C TYR A 372 14.57 9.75 17.65
N VAL A 373 13.76 10.29 18.58
CA VAL A 373 12.86 11.41 18.27
C VAL A 373 13.75 12.61 17.92
N THR A 374 14.02 12.81 16.64
CA THR A 374 14.51 14.10 16.16
C THR A 374 13.38 15.10 16.34
N SER A 375 13.65 16.10 17.18
CA SER A 375 12.76 17.17 17.61
C SER A 375 12.11 17.93 16.46
#